data_AF-A0A1V6KDL2-F1
#
_entry.id   AF-A0A1V6KDL2-F1
#
_cell.length_a   1.000
_cell.length_b   1.000
_cell.length_c   1.000
_cell.angle_alpha   90.00
_cell.angle_beta   90.00
_cell.angle_gamma   90.00
#
_symmetry.space_group_name_H-M   'P 1'
#
loop_
_entity.id
_entity.type
_entity.pdbx_description
1 polymer ?
#
loop_
_entity_poly.entity_id
_entity_poly.type
_entity_poly.pdbx_seq_one_letter_code
_entity_poly.pdbx_strand_id
1 'polypeptide(L)'
;MDADVVNITMATSDAQTFHRMHRPHPSIHFEKVQQGILDFAAVFRGEIWVEIMLVDTVNTDDERMHALKTQIDVIHPARTYVMVPIRPPAEPWVHIPSPEIIMKALSLFGGTDITQPEEGAFGLDGFSSASEAIIEICHRHPLRLSQARSIEARFSQNTLDHLLSSGKLRVVEYQDHKYVVPSEFVFGLNSPQ
;
A
#
# COMPACT_ATOMS: atom_id res chain seq x y z
N MET A 1 13.87 -21.28 10.43
CA MET A 1 13.22 -20.03 10.00
C MET A 1 11.88 -20.11 10.64
N ASP A 2 11.72 -19.43 11.77
CA ASP A 2 10.71 -19.74 12.77
C ASP A 2 9.55 -18.74 12.65
N ALA A 3 9.09 -18.55 11.41
CA ALA A 3 7.93 -17.73 11.11
C ALA A 3 6.72 -18.65 10.94
N ASP A 4 5.63 -18.35 11.64
CA ASP A 4 4.36 -19.07 11.48
C ASP A 4 3.63 -18.65 10.19
N VAL A 5 3.83 -17.39 9.78
CA VAL A 5 3.15 -16.77 8.62
C VAL A 5 4.15 -15.93 7.83
N VAL A 6 4.08 -16.02 6.50
CA VAL A 6 4.75 -15.11 5.58
C VAL A 6 3.73 -14.50 4.62
N ASN A 7 3.70 -13.18 4.56
CA ASN A 7 2.86 -12.43 3.63
C ASN A 7 3.68 -11.96 2.43
N ILE A 8 3.17 -12.23 1.22
CA ILE A 8 3.86 -11.98 -0.04
C ILE A 8 2.98 -11.08 -0.91
N THR A 9 3.51 -9.93 -1.31
CA THR A 9 2.86 -9.11 -2.34
C THR A 9 3.01 -9.78 -3.70
N MET A 10 1.88 -10.11 -4.33
CA MET A 10 1.81 -10.62 -5.71
C MET A 10 0.79 -9.81 -6.48
N ALA A 11 1.21 -8.68 -7.04
CA ALA A 11 0.33 -7.75 -7.75
C ALA A 11 0.54 -7.72 -9.27
N THR A 12 1.51 -8.47 -9.79
CA THR A 12 1.96 -8.36 -11.19
C THR A 12 2.24 -9.73 -11.79
N SER A 13 1.74 -9.98 -13.00
CA SER A 13 1.94 -11.24 -13.74
C SER A 13 3.10 -11.20 -14.74
N ASP A 14 3.64 -10.01 -15.02
CA ASP A 14 4.65 -9.77 -16.05
C ASP A 14 5.68 -8.71 -15.64
N ALA A 15 6.84 -8.72 -16.30
CA ALA A 15 7.96 -7.83 -16.00
C ALA A 15 7.65 -6.34 -16.23
N GLN A 16 6.85 -6.00 -17.24
CA GLN A 16 6.50 -4.61 -17.55
C GLN A 16 5.71 -4.01 -16.38
N THR A 17 4.69 -4.73 -15.92
CA THR A 17 3.85 -4.33 -14.78
C THR A 17 4.67 -4.31 -13.49
N PHE A 18 5.52 -5.32 -13.27
CA PHE A 18 6.42 -5.39 -12.11
C PHE A 18 7.33 -4.15 -12.01
N HIS A 19 7.98 -3.76 -13.12
CA HIS A 19 8.84 -2.59 -13.13
C HIS A 19 8.06 -1.28 -12.95
N ARG A 20 6.87 -1.17 -13.55
CA ARG A 20 6.02 0.02 -13.41
C ARG A 20 5.54 0.22 -11.97
N MET A 21 5.12 -0.85 -11.30
CA MET A 21 4.57 -0.79 -9.95
C MET A 21 5.64 -0.74 -8.87
N HIS A 22 6.62 -1.64 -8.92
CA HIS A 22 7.57 -1.81 -7.82
C HIS A 22 8.87 -1.01 -7.98
N ARG A 23 9.19 -0.56 -9.21
CA ARG A 23 10.44 0.16 -9.53
C ARG A 23 11.68 -0.48 -8.87
N PRO A 24 11.86 -1.80 -9.04
CA PRO A 24 12.89 -2.52 -8.35
C PRO A 24 14.27 -2.05 -8.81
N HIS A 25 15.31 -2.33 -8.03
CA HIS A 25 16.69 -2.11 -8.47
C HIS A 25 16.94 -2.87 -9.79
N PRO A 26 17.70 -2.32 -10.77
CA PRO A 26 17.87 -2.94 -12.10
C PRO A 26 18.43 -4.37 -12.11
N SER A 27 19.08 -4.81 -11.03
CA SER A 27 19.57 -6.18 -10.89
C SER A 27 18.48 -7.19 -10.51
N ILE A 28 17.31 -6.73 -10.07
CA ILE A 28 16.17 -7.56 -9.68
C ILE A 28 15.29 -7.76 -10.91
N HIS A 29 15.16 -9.02 -11.31
CA HIS A 29 14.42 -9.43 -12.49
C HIS A 29 13.14 -10.13 -12.07
N PHE A 30 12.03 -9.81 -12.73
CA PHE A 30 10.71 -10.34 -12.42
C PHE A 30 10.70 -11.88 -12.35
N GLU A 31 11.30 -12.55 -13.33
CA GLU A 31 11.31 -14.02 -13.43
C GLU A 31 12.03 -14.66 -12.25
N LYS A 32 13.10 -14.01 -11.75
CA LYS A 32 13.84 -14.49 -10.58
C LYS A 32 13.04 -14.29 -9.29
N VAL A 33 12.32 -13.18 -9.17
CA VAL A 33 11.43 -12.93 -8.02
C VAL A 33 10.31 -13.97 -8.01
N GLN A 34 9.67 -14.17 -9.17
CA GLN A 34 8.60 -15.14 -9.31
C GLN A 34 9.06 -16.57 -8.99
N GLN A 35 10.21 -16.99 -9.55
CA GLN A 35 10.77 -18.31 -9.24
C GLN A 35 11.15 -18.43 -7.76
N GLY A 36 11.72 -17.39 -7.16
CA GLY A 36 12.06 -17.38 -5.74
C GLY A 36 10.84 -17.53 -4.83
N ILE A 37 9.69 -16.93 -5.19
CA ILE A 37 8.42 -17.11 -4.48
C ILE A 37 7.95 -18.56 -4.59
N LEU A 38 8.01 -19.17 -5.78
CA LEU A 38 7.61 -20.57 -5.99
C LEU A 38 8.52 -21.54 -5.21
N ASP A 39 9.84 -21.34 -5.28
CA ASP A 39 10.82 -22.15 -4.57
C ASP A 39 10.63 -22.03 -3.05
N PHE A 40 10.37 -20.82 -2.56
CA PHE A 40 10.05 -20.57 -1.15
C PHE A 40 8.77 -21.29 -0.74
N ALA A 41 7.71 -21.19 -1.53
CA ALA A 41 6.42 -21.83 -1.26
C ALA A 41 6.52 -23.35 -1.18
N ALA A 42 7.42 -23.96 -1.97
CA ALA A 42 7.63 -25.41 -1.95
C ALA A 42 8.28 -25.93 -0.65
N VAL A 43 9.07 -25.08 0.04
CA VAL A 43 9.84 -25.50 1.23
C VAL A 43 9.31 -24.94 2.53
N PHE A 44 8.59 -23.81 2.49
CA PHE A 44 8.04 -23.18 3.68
C PHE A 44 6.88 -24.02 4.25
N ARG A 45 6.86 -24.17 5.58
CA ARG A 45 5.90 -25.03 6.28
C ARG A 45 4.82 -24.26 7.04
N GLY A 46 4.95 -22.94 7.16
CA GLY A 46 3.92 -22.08 7.75
C GLY A 46 2.87 -21.67 6.73
N GLU A 47 2.05 -20.68 7.09
CA GLU A 47 1.03 -20.13 6.20
C GLU A 47 1.61 -19.08 5.26
N ILE A 48 1.26 -19.16 3.98
CA ILE A 48 1.52 -18.11 3.01
C ILE A 48 0.25 -17.29 2.84
N TRP A 49 0.36 -15.98 3.06
CA TRP A 49 -0.67 -15.02 2.71
C TRP A 49 -0.22 -14.24 1.47
N VAL A 50 -1.17 -13.87 0.62
CA VAL A 50 -0.91 -13.11 -0.60
C VAL A 50 -1.66 -11.78 -0.57
N GLU A 51 -0.96 -10.71 -0.92
CA GLU A 51 -1.52 -9.37 -1.08
C GLU A 51 -1.49 -8.93 -2.54
N ILE A 52 -2.63 -8.45 -3.03
CA ILE A 52 -2.82 -7.98 -4.40
C ILE A 52 -3.31 -6.54 -4.34
N MET A 53 -2.41 -5.59 -4.63
CA MET A 53 -2.79 -4.19 -4.81
C MET A 53 -3.23 -3.93 -6.24
N LEU A 54 -4.48 -3.52 -6.44
CA LEU A 54 -5.00 -3.14 -7.73
C LEU A 54 -4.72 -1.66 -8.02
N VAL A 55 -4.19 -1.38 -9.20
CA VAL A 55 -3.98 -0.03 -9.71
C VAL A 55 -4.62 0.07 -11.09
N ASP A 56 -5.48 1.07 -11.24
CA ASP A 56 -6.31 1.22 -12.43
C ASP A 56 -5.45 1.29 -13.71
N THR A 57 -5.87 0.56 -14.74
CA THR A 57 -5.19 0.42 -16.05
C THR A 57 -3.78 -0.17 -16.02
N VAL A 58 -3.29 -0.61 -14.85
CA VAL A 58 -1.92 -1.16 -14.70
C VAL A 58 -1.95 -2.68 -14.64
N ASN A 59 -2.76 -3.24 -13.75
CA ASN A 59 -2.84 -4.68 -13.51
C ASN A 59 -4.29 -5.20 -13.47
N THR A 60 -5.21 -4.47 -14.09
CA THR A 60 -6.66 -4.70 -13.98
C THR A 60 -7.32 -5.21 -15.24
N ASP A 61 -6.56 -5.45 -16.32
CA ASP A 61 -7.08 -6.15 -17.49
C ASP A 61 -7.20 -7.65 -17.25
N ASP A 62 -8.09 -8.29 -18.00
CA ASP A 62 -8.43 -9.69 -17.80
C ASP A 62 -7.25 -10.62 -18.01
N GLU A 63 -6.41 -10.36 -19.00
CA GLU A 63 -5.26 -11.20 -19.32
C GLU A 63 -4.28 -11.24 -18.14
N ARG A 64 -3.88 -10.07 -17.64
CA ARG A 64 -2.97 -9.96 -16.49
C ARG A 64 -3.56 -10.54 -15.22
N MET A 65 -4.84 -10.28 -14.94
CA MET A 65 -5.49 -10.80 -13.73
C MET A 65 -5.57 -12.34 -13.74
N HIS A 66 -5.91 -12.97 -14.88
CA HIS A 66 -5.96 -14.44 -14.98
C HIS A 66 -4.58 -15.08 -14.96
N ALA A 67 -3.57 -14.43 -15.55
CA ALA A 67 -2.19 -14.87 -15.46
C ALA A 67 -1.69 -14.82 -14.00
N LEU A 68 -1.99 -13.74 -13.29
CA LEU A 68 -1.66 -13.58 -11.87
C LEU A 68 -2.38 -14.64 -11.01
N LYS A 69 -3.67 -14.88 -11.26
CA LYS A 69 -4.43 -15.95 -10.57
C LYS A 69 -3.76 -17.30 -10.75
N THR A 70 -3.34 -17.63 -11.97
CA THR A 70 -2.64 -18.89 -12.27
C THR A 70 -1.35 -19.01 -11.48
N GLN A 71 -0.58 -17.92 -11.34
CA GLN A 71 0.65 -17.89 -10.55
C GLN A 71 0.39 -18.05 -9.04
N ILE A 72 -0.64 -17.38 -8.52
CA ILE A 72 -1.04 -17.44 -7.11
C ILE A 72 -1.54 -18.85 -6.74
N ASP A 73 -2.29 -19.50 -7.63
CA ASP A 73 -2.85 -20.83 -7.37
C ASP A 73 -1.79 -21.92 -7.14
N VAL A 74 -0.63 -21.78 -7.76
CA VAL A 74 0.50 -22.72 -7.57
C VAL A 74 1.05 -22.65 -6.15
N ILE A 75 0.94 -21.50 -5.49
CA ILE A 75 1.47 -21.26 -4.14
C ILE A 75 0.52 -21.78 -3.05
N HIS A 76 -0.75 -22.03 -3.40
CA HIS A 76 -1.79 -22.45 -2.46
C HIS A 76 -1.84 -21.58 -1.19
N PRO A 77 -2.05 -20.25 -1.32
CA PRO A 77 -2.05 -19.37 -0.17
C PRO A 77 -3.19 -19.72 0.79
N ALA A 78 -2.91 -19.62 2.10
CA ALA A 78 -3.91 -19.77 3.14
C ALA A 78 -4.89 -18.59 3.15
N ARG A 79 -4.43 -17.41 2.73
CA ARG A 79 -5.24 -16.18 2.63
C ARG A 79 -4.80 -15.35 1.44
N THR A 80 -5.77 -14.71 0.81
CA THR A 80 -5.56 -13.73 -0.24
C THR A 80 -6.26 -12.43 0.14
N TYR A 81 -5.59 -11.31 -0.06
CA TYR A 81 -6.10 -9.98 0.25
C TYR A 81 -6.07 -9.12 -1.00
N VAL A 82 -7.19 -8.48 -1.31
CA VAL A 82 -7.30 -7.52 -2.41
C VAL A 82 -7.37 -6.12 -1.81
N MET A 83 -6.43 -5.27 -2.20
CA MET A 83 -6.31 -3.91 -1.72
C MET A 83 -6.22 -2.92 -2.88
N VAL A 84 -6.39 -1.65 -2.56
CA VAL A 84 -6.15 -0.51 -3.46
C VAL A 84 -5.27 0.51 -2.72
N PRO A 85 -4.72 1.53 -3.40
CA PRO A 85 -4.01 2.63 -2.76
C PRO A 85 -4.88 3.46 -1.80
N ILE A 86 -5.20 2.95 -0.60
CA ILE A 86 -6.12 3.61 0.37
C ILE A 86 -5.60 4.93 0.98
N ARG A 87 -4.33 5.27 0.72
CA ARG A 87 -3.70 6.55 1.09
C ARG A 87 -3.28 7.30 -0.18
N PRO A 88 -3.20 8.65 -0.14
CA PRO A 88 -2.72 9.45 -1.27
C PRO A 88 -1.42 8.88 -1.86
N PRO A 89 -1.42 8.45 -3.13
CA PRO A 89 -0.22 7.89 -3.75
C PRO A 89 0.75 9.01 -4.12
N ALA A 90 2.05 8.78 -3.95
CA ALA A 90 3.09 9.73 -4.36
C ALA A 90 3.03 10.03 -5.88
N GLU A 91 2.58 9.07 -6.66
CA GLU A 91 2.57 9.11 -8.11
C GLU A 91 1.21 9.54 -8.67
N PRO A 92 1.14 10.59 -9.51
CA PRO A 92 -0.12 11.13 -10.01
C PRO A 92 -0.91 10.17 -10.90
N TRP A 93 -0.23 9.23 -11.55
CA TRP A 93 -0.83 8.25 -12.46
C TRP A 93 -1.44 7.04 -11.74
N VAL A 94 -1.26 6.94 -10.41
CA VAL A 94 -1.81 5.86 -9.61
C VAL A 94 -3.24 6.19 -9.25
N HIS A 95 -4.17 5.43 -9.80
CA HIS A 95 -5.60 5.58 -9.55
C HIS A 95 -6.20 4.27 -9.04
N ILE A 96 -7.30 4.42 -8.29
CA ILE A 96 -8.07 3.29 -7.78
C ILE A 96 -8.99 2.80 -8.90
N PRO A 97 -9.06 1.49 -9.17
CA PRO A 97 -9.96 0.95 -10.18
C PRO A 97 -11.42 1.20 -9.83
N SER A 98 -12.31 1.11 -10.83
CA SER A 98 -13.74 1.22 -10.57
C SER A 98 -14.25 0.10 -9.63
N PRO A 99 -15.35 0.32 -8.89
CA PRO A 99 -15.94 -0.71 -8.03
C PRO A 99 -16.22 -2.03 -8.75
N GLU A 100 -16.61 -1.97 -10.03
CA GLU A 100 -16.86 -3.15 -10.86
C GLU A 100 -15.59 -3.98 -11.09
N ILE A 101 -14.45 -3.31 -11.33
CA ILE A 101 -13.16 -3.97 -11.49
C ILE A 101 -12.71 -4.59 -10.16
N ILE A 102 -12.90 -3.88 -9.04
CA ILE A 102 -12.57 -4.39 -7.71
C ILE A 102 -13.40 -5.65 -7.40
N MET A 103 -14.72 -5.61 -7.64
CA MET A 103 -15.60 -6.77 -7.46
C MET A 103 -15.20 -7.95 -8.36
N LYS A 104 -14.80 -7.68 -9.60
CA LYS A 104 -14.30 -8.70 -10.52
C LYS A 104 -13.02 -9.35 -10.00
N ALA A 105 -12.06 -8.56 -9.53
CA ALA A 105 -10.82 -9.05 -8.96
C ALA A 105 -11.07 -9.87 -7.69
N LEU A 106 -11.93 -9.39 -6.78
CA LEU A 106 -12.33 -10.14 -5.58
C LEU A 106 -12.93 -11.50 -5.93
N SER A 107 -13.84 -11.55 -6.91
CA SER A 107 -14.44 -12.79 -7.40
C SER A 107 -13.41 -13.74 -8.01
N LEU A 108 -12.48 -13.19 -8.81
CA LEU A 108 -11.43 -13.98 -9.46
C LEU A 108 -10.43 -14.56 -8.45
N PHE A 109 -9.94 -13.75 -7.51
CA PHE A 109 -8.90 -14.16 -6.56
C PHE A 109 -9.44 -14.88 -5.32
N GLY A 110 -10.75 -14.79 -5.04
CA GLY A 110 -11.37 -15.36 -3.84
C GLY A 110 -10.85 -14.72 -2.54
N GLY A 111 -10.38 -13.48 -2.61
CA GLY A 111 -9.69 -12.79 -1.52
C GLY A 111 -10.60 -11.99 -0.60
N THR A 112 -10.07 -11.65 0.58
CA THR A 112 -10.69 -10.69 1.51
C THR A 112 -10.53 -9.27 0.97
N ASP A 113 -11.62 -8.52 0.95
CA ASP A 113 -11.63 -7.11 0.60
C ASP A 113 -11.03 -6.27 1.75
N ILE A 114 -9.90 -5.62 1.47
CA ILE A 114 -9.25 -4.65 2.36
C ILE A 114 -9.04 -3.31 1.65
N THR A 115 -10.00 -2.93 0.80
CA THR A 115 -9.99 -1.65 0.07
C THR A 115 -10.44 -0.45 0.90
N GLN A 116 -10.90 -0.69 2.13
CA GLN A 116 -11.32 0.36 3.06
C GLN A 116 -10.12 0.92 3.84
N PRO A 117 -10.18 2.20 4.28
CA PRO A 117 -9.15 2.79 5.11
C PRO A 117 -8.86 1.96 6.37
N GLU A 118 -7.59 1.78 6.70
CA GLU A 118 -7.17 0.91 7.79
C GLU A 118 -7.51 1.52 9.16
N GLU A 119 -8.07 0.74 10.09
CA GLU A 119 -8.32 1.18 11.46
C GLU A 119 -7.23 0.68 12.41
N GLY A 120 -6.78 1.53 13.34
CA GLY A 120 -5.75 1.16 14.30
C GLY A 120 -5.01 2.36 14.90
N ALA A 121 -4.18 2.07 15.91
CA ALA A 121 -3.28 3.04 16.52
C ALA A 121 -1.85 2.82 16.03
N PHE A 122 -1.13 3.93 15.81
CA PHE A 122 0.31 3.85 15.54
C PHE A 122 1.07 3.48 16.82
N GLY A 123 2.14 2.70 16.68
CA GLY A 123 3.10 2.51 17.77
C GLY A 123 3.88 3.79 17.99
N LEU A 124 3.78 4.36 19.20
CA LEU A 124 4.37 5.69 19.52
C LEU A 124 5.54 5.62 20.51
N ASP A 125 5.90 4.42 20.98
CA ASP A 125 6.85 4.22 22.09
C ASP A 125 8.28 4.70 21.78
N GLY A 126 8.60 4.98 20.51
CA GLY A 126 9.90 5.47 20.06
C GLY A 126 10.00 6.99 19.84
N PHE A 127 8.92 7.74 20.03
CA PHE A 127 8.91 9.19 19.77
C PHE A 127 8.89 10.00 21.06
N SER A 128 9.61 11.13 21.07
CA SER A 128 9.70 12.03 22.22
C SER A 128 8.56 13.05 22.30
N SER A 129 7.85 13.28 21.18
CA SER A 129 6.76 14.25 21.07
C SER A 129 5.76 13.91 19.98
N ALA A 130 4.57 14.52 20.04
CA ALA A 130 3.59 14.42 18.96
C ALA A 130 4.13 15.01 17.66
N SER A 131 4.91 16.10 17.72
CA SER A 131 5.43 16.77 16.53
C SER A 131 6.36 15.86 15.76
N GLU A 132 7.28 15.22 16.47
CA GLU A 132 8.21 14.23 15.93
C GLU A 132 7.45 13.04 15.35
N ALA A 133 6.54 12.44 16.13
CA ALA A 133 5.75 11.30 15.68
C ALA A 133 4.95 11.60 14.41
N ILE A 134 4.25 12.74 14.36
CA ILE A 134 3.45 13.14 13.20
C ILE A 134 4.35 13.32 11.98
N ILE A 135 5.46 14.05 12.09
CA ILE A 135 6.37 14.29 10.96
C ILE A 135 6.97 12.98 10.44
N GLU A 136 7.53 12.16 11.33
CA GLU A 136 8.24 10.92 10.99
C GLU A 136 7.31 9.84 10.44
N ILE A 137 6.06 9.80 10.90
CA ILE A 137 5.06 8.89 10.34
C ILE A 137 4.56 9.43 9.00
N CYS A 138 4.22 10.73 8.90
CA CYS A 138 3.77 11.37 7.67
C CYS A 138 4.75 11.23 6.50
N HIS A 139 6.06 11.22 6.77
CA HIS A 139 7.09 11.02 5.74
C HIS A 139 7.04 9.65 5.06
N ARG A 140 6.49 8.64 5.74
CA ARG A 140 6.34 7.28 5.20
C ARG A 140 4.91 6.98 4.79
N HIS A 141 3.95 7.53 5.54
CA HIS A 141 2.53 7.24 5.39
C HIS A 141 1.72 8.53 5.57
N PRO A 142 1.07 9.04 4.51
CA PRO A 142 0.08 10.11 4.65
C PRO A 142 -0.92 9.80 5.77
N LEU A 143 -0.99 10.64 6.80
CA LEU A 143 -1.86 10.38 7.96
C LEU A 143 -3.25 10.92 7.69
N ARG A 144 -4.32 10.17 7.98
CA ARG A 144 -5.64 10.82 8.05
C ARG A 144 -5.61 11.89 9.12
N LEU A 145 -6.34 12.99 8.90
CA LEU A 145 -6.38 14.09 9.87
C LEU A 145 -6.76 13.61 11.27
N SER A 146 -7.73 12.68 11.35
CA SER A 146 -8.13 12.03 12.61
C SER A 146 -7.00 11.23 13.26
N GLN A 147 -6.15 10.55 12.48
CA GLN A 147 -4.98 9.82 13.01
C GLN A 147 -3.94 10.78 13.60
N ALA A 148 -3.66 11.89 12.93
CA ALA A 148 -2.75 12.91 13.47
C ALA A 148 -3.29 13.52 14.78
N ARG A 149 -4.61 13.77 14.87
CA ARG A 149 -5.25 14.21 16.12
C ARG A 149 -5.21 13.14 17.23
N SER A 150 -5.32 11.86 16.88
CA SER A 150 -5.15 10.78 17.86
C SER A 150 -3.73 10.69 18.41
N ILE A 151 -2.71 10.96 17.58
CA ILE A 151 -1.31 11.05 18.02
C ILE A 151 -1.14 12.21 19.00
N GLU A 152 -1.65 13.40 18.69
CA GLU A 152 -1.69 14.56 19.60
C GLU A 152 -2.27 14.21 20.97
N ALA A 153 -3.45 13.59 20.98
CA ALA A 153 -4.13 13.18 22.20
C ALA A 153 -3.27 12.22 23.04
N ARG A 154 -2.55 11.28 22.40
CA ARG A 154 -1.72 10.29 23.09
C ARG A 154 -0.49 10.90 23.78
N PHE A 155 0.02 12.02 23.27
CA PHE A 155 1.10 12.80 23.90
C PHE A 155 0.60 13.97 24.76
N SER A 156 -0.71 14.22 24.79
CA SER A 156 -1.30 15.41 25.43
C SER A 156 -0.69 16.74 24.90
N GLN A 157 -0.46 16.81 23.59
CA GLN A 157 0.14 17.95 22.91
C GLN A 157 -0.73 18.42 21.74
N ASN A 158 -0.85 19.73 21.54
CA ASN A 158 -1.54 20.32 20.38
C ASN A 158 -0.51 20.98 19.46
N THR A 159 0.04 20.22 18.53
CA THR A 159 1.13 20.65 17.63
C THR A 159 0.76 20.67 16.15
N LEU A 160 -0.24 19.91 15.73
CA LEU A 160 -0.61 19.72 14.33
C LEU A 160 -0.97 21.05 13.67
N ASP A 161 -1.77 21.88 14.34
CA ASP A 161 -2.17 23.18 13.80
C ASP A 161 -0.96 24.11 13.60
N HIS A 162 0.02 24.05 14.51
CA HIS A 162 1.28 24.77 14.35
C HIS A 162 2.11 24.23 13.18
N LEU A 163 2.19 22.89 13.00
CA LEU A 163 2.90 22.27 11.89
C LEU A 163 2.28 22.61 10.53
N LEU A 164 0.95 22.71 10.47
CA LEU A 164 0.20 23.15 9.30
C LEU A 164 0.44 24.64 9.04
N SER A 165 0.31 25.50 10.07
CA SER A 165 0.50 26.95 9.90
C SER A 165 1.94 27.33 9.59
N SER A 166 2.92 26.55 10.07
CA SER A 166 4.33 26.76 9.76
C SER A 166 4.72 26.27 8.37
N GLY A 167 3.79 25.67 7.62
CA GLY A 167 4.03 25.12 6.27
C GLY A 167 4.88 23.86 6.23
N LYS A 168 5.14 23.19 7.38
CA LYS A 168 5.88 21.91 7.39
C LYS A 168 5.02 20.76 6.88
N LEU A 169 3.73 20.82 7.19
CA LEU A 169 2.73 19.88 6.71
C LEU A 169 1.64 20.63 5.95
N ARG A 170 0.93 19.91 5.09
CA ARG A 170 -0.26 20.40 4.41
C ARG A 170 -1.36 19.35 4.43
N VAL A 171 -2.60 19.79 4.19
CA VAL A 171 -3.75 18.91 4.06
C VAL A 171 -4.03 18.65 2.58
N VAL A 172 -4.29 17.39 2.23
CA VAL A 172 -4.76 16.96 0.91
C VAL A 172 -6.05 16.15 1.05
N GLU A 173 -6.89 16.16 0.02
CA GLU A 173 -8.12 15.37 -0.03
C GLU A 173 -7.91 14.14 -0.91
N TYR A 174 -8.36 12.98 -0.42
CA TYR A 174 -8.26 11.71 -1.13
C TYR A 174 -9.36 10.76 -0.64
N GLN A 175 -10.15 10.21 -1.57
CA GLN A 175 -11.30 9.33 -1.28
C GLN A 175 -12.18 9.85 -0.13
N ASP A 176 -12.67 11.09 -0.23
CA ASP A 176 -13.52 11.76 0.78
C ASP A 176 -12.87 11.97 2.16
N HIS A 177 -11.57 11.67 2.31
CA HIS A 177 -10.82 11.86 3.54
C HIS A 177 -9.79 12.98 3.40
N LYS A 178 -9.52 13.66 4.51
CA LYS A 178 -8.42 14.61 4.64
C LYS A 178 -7.18 13.91 5.18
N TYR A 179 -6.07 14.06 4.47
CA TYR A 179 -4.77 13.55 4.85
C TYR A 179 -3.79 14.68 5.14
N VAL A 180 -2.97 14.50 6.16
CA VAL A 180 -1.83 15.33 6.49
C VAL A 180 -0.59 14.70 5.85
N VAL A 181 0.15 15.53 5.12
CA VAL A 181 1.35 15.11 4.40
C VAL A 181 2.48 16.14 4.56
N PRO A 182 3.75 15.74 4.39
CA PRO A 182 4.86 16.69 4.28
C PRO A 182 4.64 17.65 3.12
N SER A 183 4.90 18.94 3.33
CA SER A 183 4.66 19.96 2.30
C SER A 183 5.56 19.81 1.08
N GLU A 184 6.77 19.28 1.28
CA GLU A 184 7.76 18.96 0.25
C GLU A 184 7.32 17.83 -0.69
N PHE A 185 6.36 17.00 -0.27
CA PHE A 185 5.88 15.92 -1.12
C PHE A 185 4.92 16.46 -2.18
N VAL A 186 5.28 16.22 -3.43
CA VAL A 186 4.49 16.57 -4.60
C VAL A 186 3.55 15.41 -4.90
N PHE A 187 2.44 15.33 -4.17
CA PHE A 187 1.34 14.43 -4.50
C PHE A 187 0.51 15.04 -5.64
N GLY A 188 0.44 14.40 -6.80
CA GLY A 188 -0.60 14.69 -7.78
C GLY A 188 -0.57 16.06 -8.45
N LEU A 189 0.38 16.96 -8.15
CA LEU A 189 0.39 18.34 -8.61
C LEU A 189 1.71 18.66 -9.33
N ASN A 190 1.65 18.75 -10.65
CA ASN A 190 2.70 19.07 -11.63
C ASN A 190 3.43 17.89 -12.28
N SER A 191 2.93 17.47 -13.43
CA SER A 191 3.79 17.29 -14.60
C SER A 191 3.42 18.37 -15.61
N PRO A 192 4.32 19.27 -16.04
CA PRO A 192 4.14 19.93 -17.32
C PRO A 192 4.12 18.84 -18.40
N GLN A 193 3.15 18.94 -19.31
CA GLN A 193 3.12 18.17 -20.55
C GLN A 193 4.38 18.43 -21.38
#